data_AF-A0A1Y2H621-F1
#
_entry.id   AF-A0A1Y2H621-F1
#
_cell.length_a   1.000
_cell.length_b   1.000
_cell.length_c   1.000
_cell.angle_alpha   90.00
_cell.angle_beta   90.00
_cell.angle_gamma   90.00
#
_symmetry.space_group_name_H-M   'P 1'
#
loop_
_entity.id
_entity.type
_entity.pdbx_description
1 polymer ?
#
loop_
_entity_poly.entity_id
_entity_poly.type
_entity_poly.pdbx_seq_one_letter_code
_entity_poly.pdbx_strand_id
1 'polypeptide(L)'
;MSASPSSPGPHDRSDHRVGTHSHLTANPNLPPIDTLQAFCATDEKSRVWNPTFDSVLYHTANTGALVVEWPLLRELIKARMLHEVSGLHAQAEQQGQSLNREEINAQLHVLGGFFNSLTTAPFTVQRMCEIALTRQHTNVIKYLRQIERVVCVSSSVYDSDWIMAKRGTMGRLAWTLIPTERVPSAGYLSRQAADIFGAMPIIRQVADP
;
A
#
# COMPACT_ATOMS: atom_id res chain seq x y z
N MET A 1 -43.49 25.95 -40.94
CA MET A 1 -42.26 25.63 -41.69
C MET A 1 -41.44 26.91 -41.74
N SER A 2 -40.28 27.10 -41.14
CA SER A 2 -39.34 26.22 -40.47
C SER A 2 -38.51 27.06 -39.49
N ALA A 3 -38.09 26.45 -38.38
CA ALA A 3 -37.21 27.01 -37.37
C ALA A 3 -35.74 26.93 -37.82
N SER A 4 -34.89 27.89 -37.41
CA SER A 4 -33.75 27.65 -36.50
C SER A 4 -32.87 28.90 -36.35
N PRO A 5 -32.38 29.20 -35.13
CA PRO A 5 -31.44 30.28 -34.83
C PRO A 5 -29.97 29.80 -34.85
N SER A 6 -29.05 30.69 -35.21
CA SER A 6 -27.60 30.46 -35.19
C SER A 6 -26.94 31.08 -33.95
N SER A 7 -26.00 30.32 -33.39
CA SER A 7 -25.24 30.47 -32.14
C SER A 7 -24.67 31.85 -31.77
N PRO A 8 -24.48 32.07 -30.46
CA PRO A 8 -23.25 32.64 -29.91
C PRO A 8 -22.44 31.55 -29.15
N GLY A 9 -21.13 31.51 -29.38
CA GLY A 9 -20.17 30.72 -28.59
C GLY A 9 -19.67 31.49 -27.35
N PRO A 10 -18.47 31.16 -26.87
CA PRO A 10 -18.12 29.99 -26.08
C PRO A 10 -18.30 30.26 -24.57
N HIS A 11 -18.77 29.26 -23.82
CA HIS A 11 -18.71 29.30 -22.36
C HIS A 11 -17.26 29.13 -21.90
N ASP A 12 -16.67 30.24 -21.46
CA ASP A 12 -15.53 30.28 -20.54
C ASP A 12 -15.93 29.55 -19.25
N ARG A 13 -15.46 28.30 -19.09
CA ARG A 13 -15.44 27.61 -17.80
C ARG A 13 -14.03 27.69 -17.27
N SER A 14 -13.76 28.78 -16.59
CA SER A 14 -12.55 28.96 -15.83
C SER A 14 -12.44 27.87 -14.76
N ASP A 15 -11.43 27.04 -14.91
CA ASP A 15 -10.88 26.13 -13.91
C ASP A 15 -10.55 26.85 -12.62
N HIS A 16 -11.32 26.68 -11.55
CA HIS A 16 -10.83 26.94 -10.19
C HIS A 16 -11.41 25.91 -9.22
N ARG A 17 -10.88 24.68 -9.26
CA ARG A 17 -10.82 23.86 -8.05
C ARG A 17 -9.37 23.67 -7.65
N VAL A 18 -8.72 24.78 -7.32
CA VAL A 18 -7.56 24.78 -6.45
C VAL A 18 -8.08 24.37 -5.07
N GLY A 19 -7.89 23.10 -4.72
CA GLY A 19 -8.02 22.65 -3.33
C GLY A 19 -6.94 23.36 -2.53
N THR A 20 -7.28 24.52 -1.99
CA THR A 20 -6.42 25.30 -1.11
C THR A 20 -6.14 24.49 0.15
N HIS A 21 -4.85 24.29 0.40
CA HIS A 21 -4.31 23.92 1.69
C HIS A 21 -4.90 24.79 2.80
N SER A 22 -4.91 24.25 4.02
CA SER A 22 -5.05 24.94 5.32
C SER A 22 -6.43 24.80 5.99
N HIS A 23 -6.67 23.63 6.59
CA HIS A 23 -7.02 23.62 8.01
C HIS A 23 -6.56 22.30 8.62
N LEU A 24 -5.23 22.18 8.80
CA LEU A 24 -4.66 21.23 9.77
C LEU A 24 -5.16 21.70 11.13
N THR A 25 -6.34 21.23 11.53
CA THR A 25 -6.77 21.35 12.92
C THR A 25 -5.67 20.72 13.75
N ALA A 26 -5.05 21.54 14.59
CA ALA A 26 -4.04 21.14 15.55
C ALA A 26 -4.67 20.10 16.49
N ASN A 27 -4.66 18.82 16.08
CA ASN A 27 -4.86 17.73 17.00
C ASN A 27 -3.60 17.71 17.85
N PRO A 28 -3.66 18.11 19.14
CA PRO A 28 -2.48 18.23 19.99
C PRO A 28 -1.76 16.89 20.25
N ASN A 29 -2.37 15.79 19.79
CA ASN A 29 -1.84 14.44 19.95
C ASN A 29 -1.09 13.92 18.70
N LEU A 30 -0.98 14.71 17.62
CA LEU A 30 -0.20 14.31 16.45
C LEU A 30 1.30 14.61 16.64
N PRO A 31 2.20 13.71 16.21
CA PRO A 31 3.62 13.96 16.21
C PRO A 31 3.99 15.13 15.27
N PRO A 32 5.05 15.90 15.57
CA PRO A 32 5.52 16.96 14.67
C PRO A 32 5.84 16.44 13.27
N ILE A 33 5.50 17.22 12.24
CA ILE A 33 5.73 16.83 10.83
C ILE A 33 7.23 16.57 10.59
N ASP A 34 8.13 17.38 11.14
CA ASP A 34 9.58 17.22 10.99
C ASP A 34 10.07 15.87 11.54
N THR A 35 9.43 15.36 12.61
CA THR A 35 9.76 14.05 13.17
C THR A 35 9.35 12.93 12.23
N LEU A 36 8.18 13.04 11.60
CA LEU A 36 7.71 12.07 10.61
C LEU A 36 8.59 12.10 9.35
N GLN A 37 8.96 13.29 8.87
CA GLN A 37 9.84 13.46 7.72
C GLN A 37 11.24 12.90 7.99
N ALA A 38 11.83 13.18 9.15
CA ALA A 38 13.13 12.62 9.54
C ALA A 38 13.08 11.08 9.63
N PHE A 39 11.99 10.52 10.16
CA PHE A 39 11.77 9.08 10.16
C PHE A 39 11.71 8.51 8.73
N CYS A 40 10.93 9.12 7.84
CA CYS A 40 10.82 8.66 6.45
C CYS A 40 12.10 8.92 5.62
N ALA A 41 12.93 9.89 5.98
CA ALA A 41 14.24 10.11 5.38
C ALA A 41 15.29 9.08 5.83
N THR A 42 15.06 8.40 6.96
CA THR A 42 15.93 7.30 7.41
C THR A 42 15.81 6.11 6.47
N ASP A 43 16.94 5.44 6.22
CA ASP A 43 17.00 4.20 5.46
C ASP A 43 15.99 3.18 5.99
N GLU A 44 15.22 2.56 5.09
CA GLU A 44 14.09 1.69 5.43
C GLU A 44 14.51 0.53 6.35
N LYS A 45 15.73 0.01 6.21
CA LYS A 45 16.26 -1.10 7.02
C LYS A 45 16.58 -0.70 8.46
N SER A 46 16.76 0.60 8.68
CA SER A 46 17.17 1.18 9.96
C SER A 46 16.00 1.84 10.71
N ARG A 47 14.81 1.88 10.10
CA ARG A 47 13.61 2.46 10.72
C ARG A 47 13.15 1.64 11.91
N VAL A 48 13.01 2.28 13.05
CA VAL A 48 12.37 1.72 14.25
C VAL A 48 11.02 2.40 14.43
N TRP A 49 9.94 1.61 14.47
CA TRP A 49 8.60 2.16 14.60
C TRP A 49 8.41 2.87 15.94
N ASN A 50 7.88 4.09 15.90
CA ASN A 50 7.46 4.83 17.08
C ASN A 50 5.93 4.76 17.22
N PRO A 51 5.38 4.24 18.33
CA PRO A 51 3.94 4.16 18.55
C PRO A 51 3.21 5.51 18.49
N THR A 52 3.89 6.64 18.68
CA THR A 52 3.26 7.97 18.51
C THR A 52 2.79 8.21 17.08
N PHE A 53 3.40 7.54 16.10
CA PHE A 53 3.00 7.61 14.70
C PHE A 53 1.68 6.87 14.43
N ASP A 54 1.26 5.97 15.33
CA ASP A 54 -0.04 5.30 15.22
C ASP A 54 -1.19 6.33 15.23
N SER A 55 -1.02 7.48 15.89
CA SER A 55 -2.03 8.56 15.90
C SER A 55 -2.35 9.12 14.51
N VAL A 56 -1.34 9.18 13.62
CA VAL A 56 -1.46 9.66 12.23
C VAL A 56 -2.29 8.67 11.42
N LEU A 57 -1.95 7.38 11.54
CA LEU A 57 -2.68 6.30 10.89
C LEU A 57 -4.10 6.18 11.44
N TYR A 58 -4.27 6.35 12.76
CA TYR A 58 -5.55 6.19 13.45
C TYR A 58 -6.54 7.28 13.03
N HIS A 59 -6.08 8.54 12.93
CA HIS A 59 -6.92 9.61 12.43
C HIS A 59 -7.42 9.31 11.01
N THR A 60 -6.52 8.88 10.12
CA THR A 60 -6.87 8.57 8.74
C THR A 60 -7.80 7.36 8.64
N ALA A 61 -7.56 6.33 9.45
CA ALA A 61 -8.40 5.13 9.56
C ALA A 61 -9.83 5.47 10.02
N ASN A 62 -10.01 6.43 10.92
CA ASN A 62 -11.33 6.76 11.45
C ASN A 62 -12.12 7.77 10.61
N THR A 63 -11.42 8.66 9.90
CA THR A 63 -12.05 9.81 9.23
C THR A 63 -12.00 9.73 7.71
N GLY A 64 -11.09 8.93 7.16
CA GLY A 64 -10.73 8.96 5.74
C GLY A 64 -10.00 10.24 5.30
N ALA A 65 -9.80 11.21 6.20
CA ALA A 65 -9.10 12.45 5.92
C ALA A 65 -7.59 12.31 6.16
N LEU A 66 -6.80 12.87 5.25
CA LEU A 66 -5.34 12.89 5.35
C LEU A 66 -4.88 14.02 6.29
N VAL A 67 -4.16 13.67 7.35
CA VAL A 67 -3.52 14.64 8.26
C VAL A 67 -2.11 15.05 7.83
N VAL A 68 -1.51 14.28 6.92
CA VAL A 68 -0.21 14.56 6.30
C VAL A 68 -0.31 14.27 4.81
N GLU A 69 0.63 14.79 4.03
CA GLU A 69 0.66 14.54 2.59
C GLU A 69 0.81 13.06 2.28
N TRP A 70 0.17 12.63 1.18
CA TRP A 70 0.14 11.22 0.77
C TRP A 70 1.52 10.54 0.72
N PRO A 71 2.59 11.14 0.14
CA PRO A 71 3.89 10.49 0.11
C PRO A 71 4.42 10.13 1.49
N LEU A 72 4.18 10.99 2.49
CA LEU A 72 4.58 10.76 3.87
C LEU A 72 3.72 9.67 4.51
N LEU A 73 2.39 9.77 4.36
CA LEU A 73 1.47 8.75 4.88
C LEU A 73 1.75 7.36 4.30
N ARG A 74 2.04 7.28 3.00
CA ARG A 74 2.39 6.04 2.31
C ARG A 74 3.61 5.37 2.94
N GLU A 75 4.66 6.13 3.23
CA GLU A 75 5.86 5.60 3.88
C GLU A 75 5.58 5.18 5.32
N LEU A 76 4.72 5.89 6.05
CA LEU A 76 4.28 5.46 7.39
C LEU A 76 3.47 4.16 7.34
N ILE A 77 2.58 3.98 6.37
CA ILE A 77 1.83 2.74 6.17
C ILE A 77 2.80 1.59 5.91
N LYS A 78 3.73 1.74 4.96
CA LYS A 78 4.76 0.72 4.65
C LYS A 78 5.58 0.35 5.89
N ALA A 79 6.07 1.35 6.62
CA ALA A 79 6.88 1.13 7.81
C ALA A 79 6.10 0.42 8.93
N ARG A 80 4.84 0.79 9.15
CA ARG A 80 3.97 0.11 10.12
C ARG A 80 3.72 -1.33 9.71
N MET A 81 3.48 -1.59 8.43
CA MET A 81 3.29 -2.94 7.91
C MET A 81 4.51 -3.82 8.15
N LEU A 82 5.70 -3.31 7.84
CA LEU A 82 6.95 -4.02 8.08
C LEU A 82 7.14 -4.32 9.57
N HIS A 83 6.87 -3.35 10.44
CA HIS A 83 6.92 -3.55 11.88
C HIS A 83 5.99 -4.68 12.35
N GLU A 84 4.74 -4.72 11.85
CA GLU A 84 3.80 -5.78 12.18
C GLU A 84 4.27 -7.15 11.65
N VAL A 85 4.76 -7.23 10.41
CA VAL A 85 5.31 -8.47 9.85
C VAL A 85 6.47 -8.99 10.67
N SER A 86 7.40 -8.12 11.07
CA SER A 86 8.52 -8.50 11.95
C SER A 86 8.02 -9.01 13.31
N GLY A 87 7.00 -8.38 13.90
CA GLY A 87 6.40 -8.83 15.15
C GLY A 87 5.74 -10.20 15.03
N LEU A 88 4.96 -10.43 13.99
CA LEU A 88 4.30 -11.71 13.72
C LEU A 88 5.30 -12.82 13.38
N HIS A 89 6.37 -12.47 12.68
CA HIS A 89 7.45 -13.40 12.37
C HIS A 89 8.20 -13.84 13.63
N ALA A 90 8.58 -12.90 14.50
CA ALA A 90 9.20 -13.21 15.79
C ALA A 90 8.29 -14.07 16.69
N GLN A 91 6.99 -13.79 16.71
CA GLN A 91 6.00 -14.58 17.45
C GLN A 91 5.90 -16.02 16.91
N ALA A 92 5.91 -16.19 15.59
CA ALA A 92 5.86 -17.52 14.96
C ALA A 92 7.12 -18.34 15.28
N GLU A 93 8.30 -17.71 15.30
CA GLU A 93 9.55 -18.37 15.70
C GLU A 93 9.52 -18.84 17.16
N GLN A 94 9.00 -18.02 18.07
CA GLN A 94 8.79 -18.42 19.47
C GLN A 94 7.83 -19.61 19.63
N GLN A 95 6.89 -19.77 18.69
CA GLN A 95 5.94 -20.88 18.64
C GLN A 95 6.46 -22.09 17.86
N GLY A 96 7.71 -22.07 17.38
CA GLY A 96 8.30 -23.16 16.59
C GLY A 96 7.68 -23.32 15.19
N GLN A 97 7.01 -22.29 14.67
CA GLN A 97 6.42 -22.31 13.34
C GLN A 97 7.47 -21.89 12.30
N SER A 98 7.75 -22.77 11.34
CA SER A 98 8.56 -22.42 10.18
C SER A 98 7.75 -21.55 9.22
N LEU A 99 8.20 -20.31 8.98
CA LEU A 99 7.63 -19.42 7.98
C LEU A 99 8.47 -19.43 6.70
N ASN A 100 7.82 -19.44 5.54
CA ASN A 100 8.47 -19.29 4.25
C ASN A 100 8.90 -17.83 4.06
N ARG A 101 10.19 -17.57 4.33
CA ARG A 101 10.77 -16.23 4.35
C ARG A 101 10.79 -15.63 2.94
N GLU A 102 11.07 -16.46 1.94
CA GLU A 102 11.11 -16.11 0.53
C GLU A 102 9.73 -15.68 0.03
N GLU A 103 8.67 -16.41 0.39
CA GLU A 103 7.29 -16.05 0.03
C GLU A 103 6.86 -14.72 0.65
N ILE A 104 7.19 -14.50 1.93
CA ILE A 104 6.89 -13.24 2.64
C ILE A 104 7.60 -12.07 1.98
N ASN A 105 8.90 -12.21 1.70
CA ASN A 105 9.70 -11.18 1.03
C ASN A 105 9.16 -10.87 -0.37
N ALA A 106 8.80 -11.89 -1.15
CA ALA A 106 8.23 -11.72 -2.49
C ALA A 106 6.89 -10.96 -2.43
N GLN A 107 6.01 -11.29 -1.47
CA GLN A 107 4.73 -10.60 -1.32
C GLN A 107 4.92 -9.14 -0.89
N LEU A 108 5.87 -8.86 0.01
CA LEU A 108 6.20 -7.51 0.42
C LEU A 108 6.80 -6.67 -0.71
N HIS A 109 7.65 -7.27 -1.56
CA HIS A 109 8.17 -6.63 -2.75
C HIS A 109 7.05 -6.17 -3.70
N VAL A 110 6.08 -7.06 -3.98
CA VAL A 110 4.93 -6.74 -4.83
C VAL A 110 4.10 -5.61 -4.22
N LEU A 111 3.78 -5.70 -2.93
CA LEU A 111 3.03 -4.66 -2.22
C LEU A 111 3.77 -3.32 -2.24
N GLY A 112 5.07 -3.32 -1.98
CA GLY A 112 5.87 -2.10 -2.00
C GLY A 112 5.90 -1.44 -3.38
N GLY A 113 6.05 -2.23 -4.45
CA GLY A 113 5.96 -1.75 -5.83
C GLY A 113 4.60 -1.10 -6.13
N PHE A 114 3.52 -1.68 -5.62
CA PHE A 114 2.19 -1.09 -5.73
C PHE A 114 2.08 0.24 -4.96
N PHE A 115 2.49 0.29 -3.70
CA PHE A 115 2.44 1.53 -2.93
C PHE A 115 3.19 2.65 -3.67
N ASN A 116 4.35 2.33 -4.24
CA ASN A 116 5.15 3.29 -5.00
C ASN A 116 4.46 3.77 -6.29
N SER A 117 3.61 2.96 -6.93
CA SER A 117 2.86 3.35 -8.13
C SER A 117 1.69 4.30 -7.84
N LEU A 118 1.19 4.31 -6.60
CA LEU A 118 0.17 5.26 -6.15
C LEU A 118 0.77 6.66 -5.97
N THR A 119 0.60 7.52 -6.97
CA THR A 119 1.06 8.92 -6.94
C THR A 119 0.18 9.80 -6.05
N THR A 120 -1.08 9.43 -5.85
CA THR A 120 -2.04 10.11 -4.97
C THR A 120 -2.68 9.10 -4.00
N ALA A 121 -3.25 9.60 -2.90
CA ALA A 121 -3.91 8.74 -1.93
C ALA A 121 -5.11 8.02 -2.58
N PRO A 122 -5.18 6.68 -2.51
CA PRO A 122 -6.29 5.94 -3.07
C PRO A 122 -7.55 6.13 -2.21
N PHE A 123 -8.71 5.88 -2.80
CA PHE A 123 -9.99 5.92 -2.06
C PHE A 123 -10.06 4.88 -0.92
N THR A 124 -9.18 3.88 -0.93
CA THR A 124 -9.07 2.86 0.12
C THR A 124 -8.08 3.24 1.24
N VAL A 125 -7.50 4.44 1.23
CA VAL A 125 -6.46 4.85 2.19
C VAL A 125 -6.91 4.69 3.66
N GLN A 126 -8.20 4.94 3.93
CA GLN A 126 -8.81 4.67 5.23
C GLN A 126 -8.62 3.20 5.63
N ARG A 127 -9.03 2.29 4.75
CA ARG A 127 -8.95 0.85 4.99
C ARG A 127 -7.51 0.35 5.06
N MET A 128 -6.59 0.94 4.29
CA MET A 128 -5.16 0.64 4.40
C MET A 128 -4.63 0.96 5.81
N CYS A 129 -4.99 2.12 6.36
CA CYS A 129 -4.60 2.53 7.71
C CYS A 129 -5.22 1.63 8.79
N GLU A 130 -6.51 1.28 8.65
CA GLU A 130 -7.19 0.34 9.57
C GLU A 130 -6.45 -1.01 9.64
N ILE A 131 -6.06 -1.57 8.50
CA ILE A 131 -5.34 -2.85 8.45
C ILE A 131 -3.93 -2.70 9.03
N ALA A 132 -3.22 -1.62 8.69
CA ALA A 132 -1.88 -1.37 9.22
C ALA A 132 -1.85 -1.32 10.76
N LEU A 133 -2.92 -0.83 11.39
CA LEU A 133 -3.10 -0.77 12.84
C LEU A 133 -3.66 -2.05 13.47
N THR A 134 -4.13 -3.00 12.67
CA THR A 134 -4.83 -4.19 13.17
C THR A 134 -3.85 -5.18 13.79
N ARG A 135 -3.99 -5.43 15.11
CA ARG A 135 -3.21 -6.44 15.86
C ARG A 135 -3.87 -7.83 15.95
N GLN A 136 -4.92 -8.05 15.16
CA GLN A 136 -5.74 -9.27 15.23
C GLN A 136 -5.17 -10.44 14.42
N HIS A 137 -4.13 -10.20 13.63
CA HIS A 137 -3.53 -11.24 12.82
C HIS A 137 -2.55 -12.02 13.66
N THR A 138 -2.71 -13.34 13.74
CA THR A 138 -1.70 -14.25 14.32
C THR A 138 -0.80 -14.85 13.24
N ASN A 139 -1.03 -14.50 11.97
CA ASN A 139 -0.40 -15.13 10.83
C ASN A 139 -0.01 -14.08 9.78
N VAL A 140 1.28 -14.03 9.47
CA VAL A 140 1.89 -13.08 8.51
C VAL A 140 1.20 -13.11 7.15
N ILE A 141 0.93 -14.31 6.62
CA ILE A 141 0.33 -14.47 5.28
C ILE A 141 -1.11 -13.94 5.27
N LYS A 142 -1.88 -14.15 6.35
CA LYS A 142 -3.24 -13.59 6.46
C LYS A 142 -3.21 -12.07 6.48
N TYR A 143 -2.27 -11.48 7.24
CA TYR A 143 -2.07 -10.04 7.29
C TYR A 143 -1.75 -9.46 5.89
N LEU A 144 -0.74 -10.02 5.22
CA LEU A 144 -0.32 -9.54 3.90
C LEU A 144 -1.41 -9.70 2.85
N ARG A 145 -2.15 -10.83 2.86
CA ARG A 145 -3.30 -11.03 1.96
C ARG A 145 -4.42 -10.03 2.18
N GLN A 146 -4.65 -9.59 3.41
CA GLN A 146 -5.68 -8.60 3.69
C GLN A 146 -5.29 -7.22 3.14
N ILE A 147 -4.02 -6.84 3.27
CA ILE A 147 -3.49 -5.61 2.68
C ILE A 147 -3.57 -5.68 1.16
N GLU A 148 -3.08 -6.76 0.58
CA GLU A 148 -3.13 -7.04 -0.87
C GLU A 148 -4.53 -6.83 -1.44
N ARG A 149 -5.57 -7.40 -0.83
CA ARG A 149 -6.96 -7.20 -1.30
C ARG A 149 -7.38 -5.74 -1.35
N VAL A 150 -7.00 -4.95 -0.35
CA VAL A 150 -7.40 -3.54 -0.25
C VAL A 150 -6.61 -2.67 -1.21
N VAL A 151 -5.32 -2.97 -1.32
CA VAL A 151 -4.40 -2.36 -2.26
C VAL A 151 -4.89 -2.60 -3.69
N CYS A 152 -5.19 -3.83 -4.09
CA CYS A 152 -5.62 -4.17 -5.45
C CYS A 152 -6.95 -3.54 -5.90
N VAL A 153 -7.86 -3.24 -4.97
CA VAL A 153 -9.10 -2.49 -5.29
C VAL A 153 -8.80 -1.06 -5.77
N SER A 154 -7.60 -0.56 -5.46
CA SER A 154 -7.19 0.81 -5.74
C SER A 154 -6.42 0.98 -7.05
N SER A 155 -5.98 -0.10 -7.69
CA SER A 155 -5.27 -0.01 -8.96
C SER A 155 -6.26 0.02 -10.12
N SER A 156 -6.17 1.06 -10.94
CA SER A 156 -6.69 1.05 -12.30
C SER A 156 -5.82 0.21 -13.26
N VAL A 157 -4.56 -0.03 -12.89
CA VAL A 157 -3.62 -0.88 -13.62
C VAL A 157 -3.77 -2.31 -13.10
N TYR A 158 -4.71 -3.05 -13.68
CA TYR A 158 -4.62 -4.50 -13.66
C TYR A 158 -3.44 -4.88 -14.53
N ASP A 159 -2.25 -4.96 -13.93
CA ASP A 159 -1.22 -5.76 -14.56
C ASP A 159 -1.73 -7.20 -14.47
N SER A 160 -2.28 -7.69 -15.57
CA SER A 160 -2.92 -9.01 -15.63
C SER A 160 -1.94 -10.10 -15.20
N ASP A 161 -0.64 -9.84 -15.37
CA ASP A 161 0.45 -10.70 -14.92
C ASP A 161 0.45 -10.92 -13.40
N TRP A 162 0.06 -9.91 -12.60
CA TRP A 162 -0.01 -10.01 -11.14
C TRP A 162 -1.16 -10.92 -10.66
N ILE A 163 -2.35 -10.79 -11.26
CA ILE A 163 -3.51 -11.64 -10.93
C ILE A 163 -3.28 -13.06 -11.41
N MET A 164 -2.66 -13.23 -12.57
CA MET A 164 -2.45 -14.53 -13.22
C MET A 164 -1.32 -15.32 -12.56
N ALA A 165 -0.24 -14.68 -12.10
CA ALA A 165 0.87 -15.34 -11.40
C ALA A 165 0.44 -16.02 -10.08
N LYS A 166 -0.67 -15.57 -9.46
CA LYS A 166 -1.24 -16.15 -8.23
C LYS A 166 -2.47 -17.05 -8.46
N ARG A 167 -2.93 -17.26 -9.71
CA ARG A 167 -4.14 -18.07 -10.02
C ARG A 167 -4.03 -19.56 -9.63
N GLY A 168 -2.85 -20.06 -9.29
CA GLY A 168 -2.69 -21.41 -8.73
C GLY A 168 -3.20 -21.55 -7.28
N THR A 169 -3.45 -20.46 -6.56
CA THR A 169 -3.72 -20.50 -5.09
C THR A 169 -4.99 -19.74 -4.65
N MET A 170 -5.71 -19.07 -5.56
CA MET A 170 -6.95 -18.35 -5.21
C MET A 170 -8.22 -19.16 -5.49
N GLY A 171 -8.79 -19.72 -4.43
CA GLY A 171 -10.14 -20.27 -4.44
C GLY A 171 -11.21 -19.19 -4.73
N ARG A 172 -11.98 -19.44 -5.79
CA ARG A 172 -13.43 -19.22 -6.00
C ARG A 172 -14.14 -17.89 -5.60
N LEU A 173 -13.45 -16.77 -5.34
CA LEU A 173 -14.14 -15.49 -5.05
C LEU A 173 -13.91 -14.35 -6.06
N ALA A 174 -13.29 -14.61 -7.22
CA ALA A 174 -13.02 -13.59 -8.25
C ALA A 174 -13.90 -13.72 -9.51
N TRP A 175 -15.16 -14.16 -9.39
CA TRP A 175 -15.97 -14.58 -10.56
C TRP A 175 -16.97 -13.58 -11.15
N THR A 176 -17.13 -12.35 -10.65
CA THR A 176 -18.26 -11.53 -11.12
C THR A 176 -17.95 -10.29 -11.96
N LEU A 177 -16.69 -9.96 -12.29
CA LEU A 177 -16.41 -8.66 -12.96
C LEU A 177 -15.29 -8.65 -14.02
N ILE A 178 -15.07 -9.71 -14.82
CA ILE A 178 -14.11 -9.62 -15.94
C ILE A 178 -14.73 -10.13 -17.26
N PRO A 179 -14.85 -9.30 -18.31
CA PRO A 179 -15.08 -9.75 -19.68
C PRO A 179 -13.88 -10.55 -20.18
N THR A 180 -14.13 -11.77 -20.65
CA THR A 180 -13.09 -12.68 -21.15
C THR A 180 -12.66 -12.29 -22.56
N GLU A 181 -11.52 -11.62 -22.75
CA GLU A 181 -10.83 -11.67 -24.05
C GLU A 181 -9.29 -11.71 -23.93
N ARG A 182 -8.76 -12.80 -24.51
CA ARG A 182 -7.44 -13.10 -25.13
C ARG A 182 -6.13 -12.95 -24.31
N VAL A 183 -5.39 -14.05 -24.36
CA VAL A 183 -4.14 -14.39 -23.68
C VAL A 183 -2.93 -14.17 -24.60
N PRO A 184 -1.76 -13.73 -24.09
CA PRO A 184 -0.46 -14.14 -24.62
C PRO A 184 0.39 -14.94 -23.61
N SER A 185 1.32 -15.71 -24.17
CA SER A 185 2.04 -16.86 -23.59
C SER A 185 3.13 -16.53 -22.56
N ALA A 186 3.32 -17.45 -21.61
CA ALA A 186 4.14 -17.41 -20.39
C ALA A 186 5.66 -17.52 -20.61
N GLY A 187 6.26 -16.63 -21.42
CA GLY A 187 7.66 -16.77 -21.87
C GLY A 187 8.72 -15.81 -21.31
N TYR A 188 8.37 -14.71 -20.63
CA TYR A 188 9.30 -13.55 -20.59
C TYR A 188 9.85 -13.09 -19.24
N LEU A 189 9.48 -13.68 -18.10
CA LEU A 189 9.94 -13.18 -16.79
C LEU A 189 10.96 -14.10 -16.09
N SER A 190 11.93 -14.61 -16.85
CA SER A 190 13.11 -15.25 -16.29
C SER A 190 14.35 -14.60 -16.88
N ARG A 191 14.90 -13.60 -16.14
CA ARG A 191 16.33 -13.20 -16.09
C ARG A 191 16.61 -11.72 -15.75
N GLN A 192 15.62 -10.87 -15.52
CA GLN A 192 15.86 -9.46 -15.15
C GLN A 192 15.03 -9.00 -13.94
N ALA A 193 15.09 -9.79 -12.86
CA ALA A 193 14.51 -9.47 -11.56
C ALA A 193 15.62 -9.20 -10.52
N ALA A 194 16.64 -8.45 -10.92
CA ALA A 194 17.62 -7.85 -10.03
C ALA A 194 17.46 -6.33 -10.14
N ASP A 195 17.43 -5.65 -9.00
CA ASP A 195 17.63 -4.19 -8.83
C ASP A 195 16.43 -3.23 -8.79
N ILE A 196 15.28 -3.61 -8.20
CA ILE A 196 14.25 -2.59 -7.84
C ILE A 196 13.76 -2.65 -6.38
N PHE A 197 14.14 -3.68 -5.62
CA PHE A 197 14.21 -3.60 -4.16
C PHE A 197 15.59 -4.08 -3.74
N GLY A 198 16.44 -3.17 -3.30
CA GLY A 198 17.80 -3.48 -2.86
C GLY A 198 17.79 -4.47 -1.70
N ALA A 199 17.92 -5.76 -2.02
CA ALA A 199 18.32 -6.88 -1.16
C ALA A 199 17.98 -6.66 0.33
N MET A 200 16.74 -6.89 0.73
CA MET A 200 16.43 -7.13 2.14
C MET A 200 16.07 -8.59 2.35
N PRO A 201 16.92 -9.36 3.07
CA PRO A 201 16.40 -10.40 3.93
C PRO A 201 15.75 -9.69 5.13
N ILE A 202 14.43 -9.86 5.31
CA ILE A 202 13.73 -9.42 6.53
C ILE A 202 14.31 -10.12 7.77
N ILE A 203 14.99 -11.25 7.56
CA ILE A 203 15.44 -12.12 8.63
C ILE A 203 16.94 -12.32 8.45
N ARG A 204 17.70 -11.71 9.36
CA ARG A 204 19.15 -11.92 9.43
C ARG A 204 19.40 -13.44 9.51
N GLN A 205 20.29 -13.95 8.66
CA GLN A 205 21.00 -15.17 9.06
C GLN A 205 21.68 -14.82 10.38
N VAL A 206 21.28 -15.51 11.45
CA VAL A 206 22.13 -15.58 12.63
C VAL A 206 23.41 -16.23 12.14
N ALA A 207 24.49 -15.45 12.08
CA ALA A 207 25.80 -16.03 11.94
C ALA A 207 26.10 -16.71 13.28
N ASP A 208 26.05 -18.04 13.29
CA ASP A 208 26.61 -18.85 14.37
C ASP A 208 28.12 -18.56 14.49
N PRO A 209 28.62 -18.41 15.72
CA PRO A 209 29.85 -19.05 16.13
C PRO A 209 29.58 -20.23 17.07
#